data_AF-X0XVK3-F1
#
_entry.id   AF-X0XVK3-F1
#
_cell.length_a   1.000
_cell.length_b   1.000
_cell.length_c   1.000
_cell.angle_alpha   90.00
_cell.angle_beta   90.00
_cell.angle_gamma   90.00
#
_symmetry.space_group_name_H-M   'P 1'
#
loop_
_entity.id
_entity.type
_entity.pdbx_description
1 polymer ?
#
loop_
_entity_poly.entity_id
_entity_poly.type
_entity_poly.pdbx_seq_one_letter_code
_entity_poly.pdbx_strand_id
1 'polypeptide(L)'
;MEKLTDYSGELLPELDPENFSSDTLRELLKLYSKLYMGLDGFWYLTVMERFGNDAALDCDVKVWDRAGRYEMRSVTKQLNIQGNDAVTFLKALQLSPWYWTVK
;
A
#
# COMPACT_ATOMS: atom_id res chain seq x y z
N MET A 1 -2.26 -25.27 -15.14
CA MET A 1 -3.43 -25.08 -14.27
C MET A 1 -4.13 -23.80 -14.69
N GLU A 2 -5.46 -23.83 -14.72
CA GLU A 2 -6.24 -22.60 -14.83
C GLU A 2 -5.97 -21.75 -13.58
N LYS A 3 -5.75 -20.45 -13.79
CA LYS A 3 -5.47 -19.50 -12.70
C LYS A 3 -6.78 -19.17 -11.99
N LEU A 4 -6.74 -19.03 -10.67
CA LEU A 4 -7.91 -18.70 -9.86
C LEU A 4 -8.41 -17.28 -10.13
N THR A 5 -9.71 -17.14 -10.39
CA THR A 5 -10.37 -15.83 -10.51
C THR A 5 -10.99 -15.35 -9.20
N ASP A 6 -11.31 -16.29 -8.31
CA ASP A 6 -11.82 -16.10 -6.96
C ASP A 6 -11.31 -17.22 -6.03
N TYR A 7 -11.81 -17.29 -4.80
CA TYR A 7 -11.47 -18.35 -3.83
C TYR A 7 -12.71 -18.95 -3.16
N SER A 8 -13.76 -19.18 -3.94
CA SER A 8 -15.03 -19.79 -3.48
C SER A 8 -15.02 -21.33 -3.46
N GLY A 9 -14.00 -21.94 -4.08
CA GLY A 9 -13.82 -23.38 -4.18
C GLY A 9 -13.23 -24.04 -2.93
N GLU A 10 -12.69 -25.25 -3.11
CA GLU A 10 -12.05 -25.98 -2.03
C GLU A 10 -10.78 -25.29 -1.53
N LEU A 11 -10.44 -25.56 -0.27
CA LEU A 11 -9.18 -25.11 0.33
C LEU A 11 -8.00 -25.60 -0.51
N LEU A 12 -7.13 -24.67 -0.90
CA LEU A 12 -5.82 -24.97 -1.45
C LEU A 12 -4.78 -24.88 -0.31
N PRO A 13 -4.21 -26.01 0.17
CA PRO A 13 -3.31 -26.00 1.32
C PRO A 13 -2.05 -25.15 1.12
N GLU A 14 -1.57 -25.08 -0.11
CA GLU A 14 -0.39 -24.31 -0.51
C GLU A 14 -0.79 -23.17 -1.46
N LEU A 15 -1.67 -22.29 -0.98
CA LEU A 15 -2.08 -21.11 -1.75
C LEU A 15 -0.90 -20.13 -1.90
N ASP A 16 -0.55 -19.83 -3.14
CA ASP A 16 0.45 -18.84 -3.51
C ASP A 16 -0.21 -17.73 -4.36
N PRO A 17 0.23 -16.45 -4.27
CA PRO A 17 -0.24 -15.39 -5.16
C PRO A 17 -0.20 -15.76 -6.65
N GLU A 18 0.82 -16.51 -7.08
CA GLU A 18 0.93 -16.98 -8.46
C GLU A 18 -0.21 -17.91 -8.87
N ASN A 19 -0.98 -18.50 -7.95
CA ASN A 19 -2.16 -19.30 -8.33
C ASN A 19 -3.29 -18.44 -8.92
N PHE A 20 -3.35 -17.15 -8.60
CA PHE A 20 -4.38 -16.25 -9.07
C PHE A 20 -4.12 -15.71 -10.48
N SER A 21 -5.20 -15.34 -11.16
CA SER A 21 -5.11 -14.64 -12.44
C SER A 21 -4.52 -13.24 -12.24
N SER A 22 -3.89 -12.67 -13.28
CA SER A 22 -3.37 -11.30 -13.21
C SER A 22 -4.45 -10.27 -12.90
N ASP A 23 -5.69 -10.52 -13.33
CA ASP A 23 -6.83 -9.65 -13.03
C ASP A 23 -7.21 -9.69 -11.56
N THR A 24 -7.29 -10.90 -10.98
CA THR A 24 -7.54 -11.08 -9.55
C THR A 24 -6.42 -10.48 -8.70
N LEU A 25 -5.16 -10.69 -9.08
CA LEU A 25 -4.00 -10.08 -8.40
C LEU A 25 -4.06 -8.56 -8.42
N ARG A 26 -4.46 -7.95 -9.54
CA ARG A 26 -4.64 -6.50 -9.63
C ARG A 26 -5.75 -6.00 -8.71
N GLU A 27 -6.89 -6.68 -8.65
CA GLU A 27 -7.98 -6.29 -7.76
C GLU A 27 -7.62 -6.50 -6.28
N LEU A 28 -6.87 -7.56 -5.94
CA LEU A 28 -6.29 -7.75 -4.61
C LEU A 28 -5.30 -6.63 -4.25
N LEU A 29 -4.43 -6.24 -5.19
CA LEU A 29 -3.49 -5.13 -4.97
C LEU A 29 -4.23 -3.82 -4.65
N LYS A 30 -5.30 -3.51 -5.39
CA LYS A 30 -6.16 -2.35 -5.11
C LYS A 30 -6.84 -2.47 -3.74
N LEU A 31 -7.37 -3.64 -3.40
CA LEU A 31 -8.01 -3.89 -2.10
C LEU A 31 -7.01 -3.67 -0.96
N TYR A 32 -5.83 -4.29 -1.02
CA TYR A 32 -4.81 -4.15 0.01
C TYR A 32 -4.29 -2.72 0.12
N SER A 33 -4.19 -1.98 -0.99
CA SER A 33 -3.88 -0.55 -0.97
C SER A 33 -4.91 0.25 -0.18
N LYS A 34 -6.22 -0.05 -0.33
CA LYS A 34 -7.29 0.58 0.45
C LYS A 34 -7.25 0.16 1.92
N LEU A 35 -7.00 -1.12 2.22
CA LEU A 35 -6.89 -1.60 3.60
C LEU A 35 -5.71 -0.97 4.32
N TYR A 36 -4.58 -0.76 3.63
CA TYR A 36 -3.41 -0.05 4.16
C TYR A 36 -3.76 1.38 4.59
N MET A 37 -4.48 2.14 3.75
CA MET A 37 -4.94 3.48 4.13
C MET A 37 -5.99 3.47 5.24
N GLY A 38 -6.89 2.48 5.22
CA GLY A 38 -7.88 2.31 6.28
C GLY A 38 -7.21 2.10 7.63
N LEU A 39 -6.16 1.27 7.68
CA LEU A 39 -5.36 1.05 8.88
C LEU A 39 -4.74 2.35 9.41
N ASP A 40 -4.16 3.16 8.54
CA ASP A 40 -3.61 4.48 8.90
C ASP A 40 -4.67 5.39 9.53
N GLY A 41 -5.84 5.50 8.89
CA GLY A 41 -6.97 6.27 9.43
C GLY A 41 -7.49 5.74 10.77
N PHE A 42 -7.64 4.42 10.92
CA PHE A 42 -8.07 3.82 12.19
C PHE A 42 -7.05 4.07 13.31
N TRP A 43 -5.76 4.01 12.99
CA TRP A 43 -4.70 4.31 13.94
C TRP A 43 -4.75 5.77 14.40
N TYR A 44 -4.87 6.71 13.45
CA TYR A 44 -5.02 8.14 13.76
C TYR A 44 -6.21 8.40 14.68
N LEU A 45 -7.39 7.88 14.32
CA LEU A 45 -8.62 8.08 15.11
C LEU A 45 -8.47 7.51 16.52
N THR A 46 -7.88 6.33 16.66
CA THR A 46 -7.63 5.69 17.96
C THR A 46 -6.72 6.55 18.85
N VAL A 47 -5.65 7.12 18.29
CA VAL A 47 -4.75 8.02 19.03
C VAL A 47 -5.46 9.33 19.39
N MET A 48 -6.22 9.89 18.45
CA MET A 48 -6.97 11.12 18.63
C MET A 48 -8.02 10.99 19.75
N GLU A 49 -8.78 9.89 19.77
CA GLU A 49 -9.79 9.63 20.81
C GLU A 49 -9.18 9.53 22.20
N ARG A 50 -7.95 8.98 22.31
CA ARG A 50 -7.29 8.74 23.60
C ARG A 50 -6.46 9.92 24.10
N PHE A 51 -5.82 10.66 23.20
CA PHE A 51 -4.79 11.65 23.54
C PHE A 51 -5.04 13.04 22.93
N GLY A 52 -6.13 13.22 22.19
CA GLY A 52 -6.47 14.46 21.51
C GLY A 52 -5.79 14.61 20.15
N ASN A 53 -6.29 15.58 19.38
CA ASN A 53 -5.88 15.78 17.98
C ASN A 53 -4.42 16.19 17.83
N ASP A 54 -3.88 17.02 18.73
CA ASP A 54 -2.50 17.49 18.63
C ASP A 54 -1.49 16.33 18.73
N ALA A 55 -1.75 15.39 19.65
CA ALA A 55 -0.93 14.19 19.80
C ALA A 55 -1.05 13.24 18.60
N ALA A 56 -2.27 13.08 18.07
CA ALA A 56 -2.50 12.27 16.86
C ALA A 56 -1.78 12.84 15.64
N LEU A 57 -1.84 14.14 15.42
CA LEU A 57 -1.19 14.81 14.29
C LEU A 57 0.34 14.78 14.40
N ASP A 58 0.90 15.02 15.59
CA ASP A 58 2.35 14.90 15.82
C ASP A 58 2.85 13.48 15.54
N CYS A 59 2.09 12.48 15.97
CA CYS A 59 2.35 11.09 15.68
C CYS A 59 2.30 10.78 14.17
N ASP A 60 1.24 11.22 13.49
CA ASP A 60 1.01 11.01 12.07
C ASP A 60 2.16 11.56 11.21
N VAL A 61 2.57 12.81 11.45
CA VAL A 61 3.69 13.44 10.76
C VAL A 61 4.99 12.66 10.94
N LYS A 62 5.27 12.19 12.18
CA LYS A 62 6.48 11.41 12.47
C LYS A 62 6.47 10.04 11.81
N VAL A 63 5.30 9.40 11.74
CA VAL A 63 5.14 8.13 11.03
C VAL A 63 5.38 8.34 9.54
N TRP A 64 4.73 9.33 8.92
CA TRP A 64 4.81 9.57 7.48
C TRP A 64 6.19 10.05 7.01
N ASP A 65 6.94 10.83 7.80
CA ASP A 65 8.34 11.17 7.45
C ASP A 65 9.22 9.91 7.36
N ARG A 66 8.99 8.91 8.21
CA ARG A 66 9.75 7.65 8.20
C ARG A 66 9.23 6.68 7.14
N ALA A 67 7.92 6.46 7.12
CA ALA A 67 7.25 5.52 6.23
C ALA A 67 7.40 5.93 4.77
N GLY A 68 7.13 7.19 4.43
CA GLY A 68 7.23 7.68 3.05
C GLY A 68 8.65 7.55 2.48
N ARG A 69 9.67 7.87 3.29
CA ARG A 69 11.07 7.67 2.89
C ARG A 69 11.42 6.20 2.71
N TYR A 70 10.93 5.32 3.60
CA TYR A 70 11.15 3.89 3.51
C TYR A 70 10.47 3.29 2.27
N GLU A 71 9.22 3.65 2.02
CA GLU A 71 8.44 3.25 0.85
C GLU A 71 9.15 3.66 -0.44
N MET A 72 9.46 4.96 -0.58
CA MET A 72 10.10 5.47 -1.79
C MET A 72 11.47 4.82 -2.05
N ARG A 73 12.29 4.61 -1.01
CA ARG A 73 13.56 3.89 -1.17
C ARG A 73 13.36 2.43 -1.59
N SER A 74 12.36 1.76 -1.02
CA SER A 74 12.09 0.35 -1.30
C SER A 74 11.58 0.15 -2.73
N VAL A 75 10.60 0.96 -3.14
CA VAL A 75 9.99 0.90 -4.48
C VAL A 75 11.00 1.26 -5.56
N THR A 76 11.74 2.37 -5.39
CA THR A 76 12.73 2.79 -6.38
C THR A 76 13.86 1.77 -6.52
N LYS A 77 14.34 1.18 -5.43
CA LYS A 77 15.30 0.08 -5.46
C LYS A 77 14.74 -1.16 -6.18
N GLN A 78 13.53 -1.60 -5.82
CA GLN A 78 12.91 -2.80 -6.36
C GLN A 78 12.66 -2.70 -7.88
N LEU A 79 12.27 -1.52 -8.37
CA LEU A 79 11.94 -1.29 -9.78
C LEU A 79 13.06 -0.56 -10.55
N ASN A 80 14.25 -0.47 -9.95
CA ASN A 80 15.43 0.18 -10.53
C ASN A 80 15.13 1.58 -11.10
N ILE A 81 14.38 2.39 -10.34
CA ILE A 81 14.10 3.78 -10.67
C ILE A 81 15.29 4.61 -10.18
N GLN A 82 16.02 5.21 -11.12
CA GLN A 82 17.20 6.02 -10.87
C GLN A 82 16.99 7.43 -11.46
N GLY A 83 17.57 8.44 -10.81
CA GLY A 83 17.51 9.83 -11.26
C GLY A 83 17.28 10.80 -10.11
N ASN A 84 17.28 12.09 -10.42
CA ASN A 84 17.05 13.17 -9.46
C ASN A 84 16.25 14.32 -10.12
N ASP A 85 15.28 13.96 -10.94
CA ASP A 85 14.41 14.90 -11.65
C ASP A 85 12.93 14.66 -11.29
N ALA A 86 12.08 15.58 -11.73
CA ALA A 86 10.64 15.50 -11.49
C ALA A 86 10.01 14.24 -12.13
N VAL A 87 10.55 13.76 -13.25
CA VAL A 87 10.05 12.54 -13.92
C VAL A 87 10.30 11.31 -13.06
N THR A 88 11.50 11.20 -12.48
CA THR A 88 11.87 10.14 -11.55
C THR A 88 10.96 10.14 -10.32
N PHE A 89 10.70 11.33 -9.77
CA PHE A 89 9.75 11.50 -8.66
C PHE A 89 8.34 11.02 -9.03
N LEU A 90 7.82 11.44 -10.18
CA LEU A 90 6.48 11.03 -10.63
C LEU A 90 6.37 9.52 -10.86
N LYS A 91 7.39 8.88 -11.45
CA LYS A 91 7.43 7.42 -11.61
C LYS A 91 7.33 6.69 -10.27
N ALA A 92 8.08 7.15 -9.26
CA ALA A 92 8.02 6.56 -7.92
C ALA A 92 6.65 6.80 -7.26
N LEU A 93 6.10 8.01 -7.38
CA LEU A 93 4.81 8.37 -6.82
C LEU A 93 3.65 7.54 -7.41
N GLN A 94 3.70 7.23 -8.72
CA GLN A 94 2.70 6.40 -9.40
C GLN A 94 2.61 4.96 -8.88
N LEU A 95 3.64 4.52 -8.14
CA LEU A 95 3.74 3.18 -7.56
C LEU A 95 3.37 3.16 -6.07
N SER A 96 3.11 4.33 -5.49
CA SER A 96 2.62 4.44 -4.13
C SER A 96 1.16 3.95 -4.05
N PRO A 97 0.77 3.18 -3.01
CA PRO A 97 -0.62 2.75 -2.82
C PRO A 97 -1.63 3.90 -2.87
N TRP A 98 -1.24 5.09 -2.40
CA TRP A 98 -2.04 6.31 -2.42
C TRP A 98 -2.44 6.77 -3.83
N TYR A 99 -1.61 6.48 -4.83
CA TYR A 99 -1.88 6.90 -6.21
C TYR A 99 -3.04 6.12 -6.86
N TRP A 100 -3.30 4.89 -6.40
CA TRP A 100 -4.35 4.02 -6.97
C TRP A 100 -5.69 4.11 -6.24
N THR A 101 -5.71 4.72 -5.07
CA THR A 101 -6.87 4.76 -4.17
C THR A 101 -7.59 6.10 -4.15
N VAL A 102 -6.91 7.20 -4.49
CA VAL A 102 -7.45 8.57 -4.51
C VAL A 102 -8.01 8.96 -5.90
N LYS A 103 -8.34 7.98 -6.75
CA LYS A 103 -8.95 8.20 -8.07
C LYS A 103 -10.48 8.12 -8.03
#